data_AF-A0A7W9X991-F1
#
_entry.id   AF-A0A7W9X991-F1
#
_cell.length_a   1.000
_cell.length_b   1.000
_cell.length_c   1.000
_cell.angle_alpha   90.00
_cell.angle_beta   90.00
_cell.angle_gamma   90.00
#
_symmetry.space_group_name_H-M   'P 1'
#
loop_
_entity.id
_entity.type
_entity.pdbx_description
1 polymer ?
#
loop_
_entity_poly.entity_id
_entity_poly.type
_entity_poly.pdbx_seq_one_letter_code
_entity_poly.pdbx_strand_id
1 'polypeptide(L)'
;MDKKSEKEFIEDLITTFSEIKEDVLDEDWAGITSLQIGCFRRFTQTAIDTNNGTLALKCFQFVDDNIDEVEFSVENSLSISWLGKLNFDRNPILFNSLPAKLEKLYIHLQNEYSKPLDKKVSDFLNDIAKDSD
;
A
#
# COMPACT_ATOMS: atom_id res chain seq x y z
N MET A 1 -16.95 18.29 0.97
CA MET A 1 -15.63 18.47 1.60
C MET A 1 -14.63 18.22 0.49
N ASP A 2 -13.69 19.12 0.27
CA ASP A 2 -12.68 18.93 -0.76
C ASP A 2 -11.73 17.82 -0.31
N LYS A 3 -11.45 16.85 -1.19
CA LYS A 3 -10.51 15.76 -0.91
C LYS A 3 -9.09 16.34 -0.82
N LYS A 4 -8.31 15.86 0.15
CA LYS A 4 -6.91 16.22 0.32
C LYS A 4 -6.10 15.81 -0.90
N SER A 5 -5.33 16.78 -1.40
CA SER A 5 -4.37 16.56 -2.49
C SER A 5 -3.26 15.61 -2.04
N GLU A 6 -2.53 15.07 -3.02
CA GLU A 6 -1.30 14.31 -2.78
C GLU A 6 -0.32 15.06 -1.87
N LYS A 7 -0.10 16.35 -2.13
CA LYS A 7 0.86 17.14 -1.35
C LYS A 7 0.45 17.23 0.12
N GLU A 8 -0.83 17.51 0.39
CA GLU A 8 -1.36 17.58 1.77
C GLU A 8 -1.25 16.22 2.48
N PHE A 9 -1.55 15.12 1.77
CA PHE A 9 -1.38 13.78 2.33
C PHE A 9 0.08 13.46 2.67
N ILE A 10 1.02 13.79 1.79
CA ILE A 10 2.45 13.57 2.04
C ILE A 10 2.94 14.43 3.20
N GLU A 11 2.48 15.68 3.32
CA GLU A 11 2.78 16.55 4.47
C GLU A 11 2.26 15.95 5.79
N ASP A 12 1.03 15.44 5.81
CA ASP A 12 0.45 14.74 6.97
C ASP A 12 1.27 13.47 7.32
N LEU A 13 1.69 12.71 6.31
CA LEU A 13 2.45 11.48 6.46
C LEU A 13 3.82 11.74 7.13
N ILE A 14 4.61 12.67 6.60
CA ILE A 14 5.95 12.97 7.13
C ILE A 14 5.90 13.72 8.47
N THR A 15 4.79 14.41 8.77
CA THR A 15 4.57 15.03 10.07
C THR A 15 4.24 13.96 11.12
N THR A 16 3.47 12.94 10.74
CA THR A 16 3.06 11.85 11.64
C THR A 16 4.16 10.83 11.88
N PHE A 17 4.97 10.57 10.87
CA PHE A 17 6.08 9.60 10.85
C PHE A 17 7.36 10.29 10.39
N SER A 18 7.91 11.14 11.25
CA SER A 18 9.11 11.91 10.92
C SER A 18 10.33 11.03 10.63
N GLU A 19 10.34 9.77 11.09
CA GLU A 19 11.46 8.84 10.87
C GLU A 19 11.64 8.45 9.41
N ILE A 20 10.58 8.55 8.60
CA ILE A 20 10.61 8.20 7.16
C ILE A 20 10.62 9.43 6.26
N LYS A 21 10.75 10.63 6.83
CA LYS A 21 10.66 11.88 6.06
C LYS A 21 11.70 11.93 4.94
N GLU A 22 12.96 11.59 5.23
CA GLU A 22 14.04 11.63 4.24
C GLU A 22 13.77 10.64 3.10
N ASP A 23 13.36 9.42 3.43
CA ASP A 23 12.98 8.42 2.44
C ASP A 23 11.77 8.90 1.60
N VAL A 24 10.71 9.41 2.22
CA VAL A 24 9.49 9.83 1.51
C VAL A 24 9.73 11.04 0.60
N LEU A 25 10.67 11.92 0.96
CA LEU A 25 11.01 13.13 0.22
C LEU A 25 12.26 12.96 -0.66
N ASP A 26 12.69 11.73 -0.92
CA ASP A 26 13.78 11.46 -1.84
C ASP A 26 13.52 12.16 -3.19
N GLU A 27 14.53 12.88 -3.68
CA GLU A 27 14.44 13.67 -4.91
C GLU A 27 14.12 12.79 -6.13
N ASP A 28 14.58 11.53 -6.12
CA ASP A 28 14.29 10.56 -7.18
C ASP A 28 12.81 10.16 -7.21
N TRP A 29 12.08 10.37 -6.12
CA TRP A 29 10.67 9.98 -5.95
C TRP A 29 9.73 11.19 -5.93
N ALA A 30 10.26 12.40 -6.06
CA ALA A 30 9.49 13.63 -6.01
C ALA A 30 8.37 13.64 -7.08
N GLY A 31 7.12 13.72 -6.62
CA GLY A 31 5.93 13.70 -7.48
C GLY A 31 5.53 12.31 -7.98
N ILE A 32 6.12 11.24 -7.46
CA ILE A 32 5.75 9.86 -7.76
C ILE A 32 5.12 9.23 -6.52
N THR A 33 3.82 9.51 -6.31
CA THR A 33 3.04 9.10 -5.12
C THR A 33 3.22 7.64 -4.74
N SER A 34 3.24 6.75 -5.75
CA SER A 34 3.34 5.31 -5.54
C SER A 34 4.69 4.87 -4.95
N LEU A 35 5.77 5.58 -5.26
CA LEU A 35 7.09 5.35 -4.67
C LEU A 35 7.15 5.89 -3.24
N GLN A 36 6.62 7.10 -3.01
CA GLN A 36 6.53 7.70 -1.69
C GLN A 36 5.69 6.84 -0.73
N ILE A 37 4.53 6.37 -1.16
CA ILE A 37 3.69 5.42 -0.42
C ILE A 37 4.40 4.05 -0.29
N GLY A 38 5.22 3.66 -1.25
CA GLY A 38 6.10 2.49 -1.16
C GLY A 38 7.09 2.55 0.01
N CYS A 39 7.57 3.74 0.36
CA CYS A 39 8.42 3.97 1.55
C CYS A 39 7.64 3.71 2.82
N PHE A 40 6.46 4.31 2.92
CA PHE A 40 5.56 4.10 4.05
C PHE A 40 5.13 2.64 4.19
N ARG A 41 4.97 1.91 3.07
CA ARG A 41 4.75 0.46 3.09
C ARG A 41 5.93 -0.28 3.70
N ARG A 42 7.16 -0.01 3.26
CA ARG A 42 8.37 -0.65 3.82
C ARG A 42 8.49 -0.41 5.33
N PHE A 43 8.18 0.81 5.77
CA PHE A 43 8.14 1.18 7.18
C PHE A 43 7.08 0.39 7.96
N THR A 44 5.85 0.32 7.44
CA THR A 44 4.76 -0.46 8.04
C THR A 44 5.10 -1.96 8.08
N GLN A 45 5.67 -2.51 7.00
CA GLN A 45 6.08 -3.91 6.93
C GLN A 45 7.16 -4.22 7.96
N THR A 46 8.13 -3.33 8.14
CA THR A 46 9.18 -3.48 9.16
C THR A 46 8.57 -3.58 10.56
N ALA A 47 7.55 -2.77 10.86
CA ALA A 47 6.83 -2.85 12.13
C ALA A 47 6.13 -4.20 12.33
N ILE A 48 5.50 -4.73 11.28
CA ILE A 48 4.85 -6.06 11.31
C ILE A 48 5.90 -7.15 11.54
N ASP A 49 6.98 -7.15 10.75
CA ASP A 49 8.02 -8.17 10.74
C ASP A 49 8.81 -8.22 12.06
N THR A 50 8.95 -7.08 12.73
CA THR A 50 9.64 -6.94 14.02
C THR A 50 8.70 -7.07 15.23
N ASN A 51 7.42 -7.40 15.00
CA ASN A 51 6.38 -7.47 16.02
C ASN A 51 6.23 -6.17 16.84
N ASN A 52 6.49 -5.02 16.23
CA ASN A 52 6.20 -3.70 16.80
C ASN A 52 4.73 -3.36 16.56
N GLY A 53 3.85 -4.02 17.31
CA GLY A 53 2.40 -3.87 17.16
C GLY A 53 1.91 -2.44 17.35
N THR A 54 2.49 -1.68 18.29
CA THR A 54 2.14 -0.26 18.52
C THR A 54 2.36 0.58 17.26
N LEU A 55 3.50 0.40 16.59
CA LEU A 55 3.80 1.13 15.36
C LEU A 55 2.92 0.68 14.20
N ALA A 56 2.73 -0.64 14.03
CA ALA A 56 1.86 -1.18 12.98
C ALA A 56 0.42 -0.65 13.11
N LEU A 57 -0.14 -0.66 14.33
CA LEU A 57 -1.46 -0.11 14.62
C LEU A 57 -1.54 1.39 14.30
N LYS A 58 -0.52 2.16 14.65
CA LYS A 58 -0.46 3.60 14.32
C LYS A 58 -0.48 3.82 12.80
N CYS A 59 0.25 3.00 12.04
CA CYS A 59 0.23 3.06 10.57
C CYS A 59 -1.16 2.69 10.01
N PHE A 60 -1.80 1.65 10.54
CA PHE A 60 -3.14 1.23 10.09
C PHE A 60 -4.18 2.31 10.36
N GLN A 61 -4.17 2.89 11.57
CA GLN A 61 -5.10 3.95 11.92
C GLN A 61 -4.89 5.19 11.05
N PHE A 62 -3.63 5.58 10.81
CA PHE A 62 -3.34 6.70 9.93
C PHE A 62 -3.94 6.50 8.53
N VAL A 63 -3.85 5.30 7.94
CA VAL A 63 -4.47 5.05 6.64
C VAL A 63 -6.00 5.04 6.72
N ASP A 64 -6.57 4.41 7.75
CA ASP A 64 -8.02 4.33 7.93
C ASP A 64 -8.68 5.72 8.04
N ASP A 65 -8.03 6.63 8.76
CA ASP A 65 -8.45 8.02 8.95
C ASP A 65 -8.36 8.86 7.66
N ASN A 66 -7.50 8.47 6.71
CA ASN A 66 -7.17 9.30 5.55
C ASN A 66 -7.70 8.76 4.22
N ILE A 67 -7.92 7.45 4.07
CA ILE A 67 -8.13 6.80 2.77
C ILE A 67 -9.35 7.33 2.00
N ASP A 68 -10.41 7.75 2.69
CA ASP A 68 -11.62 8.31 2.05
C ASP A 68 -11.54 9.84 1.84
N GLU A 69 -10.61 10.49 2.54
CA GLU A 69 -10.43 11.95 2.60
C GLU A 69 -9.39 12.47 1.61
N VAL A 70 -8.77 11.59 0.82
CA VAL A 70 -7.74 11.94 -0.17
C VAL A 70 -8.24 11.79 -1.59
N GLU A 71 -7.54 12.41 -2.54
CA GLU A 71 -7.76 12.23 -3.96
C GLU A 71 -7.63 10.76 -4.39
N PHE A 72 -8.34 10.39 -5.45
CA PHE A 72 -8.40 9.01 -5.94
C PHE A 72 -7.03 8.39 -6.25
N SER A 73 -6.07 9.18 -6.72
CA SER A 73 -4.69 8.73 -7.00
C SER A 73 -3.99 8.22 -5.73
N VAL A 74 -4.15 8.95 -4.62
CA VAL A 74 -3.59 8.62 -3.31
C VAL A 74 -4.32 7.43 -2.71
N GLU A 75 -5.66 7.45 -2.74
CA GLU A 75 -6.52 6.35 -2.30
C GLU A 75 -6.15 5.03 -2.99
N ASN A 76 -6.02 5.07 -4.32
CA ASN A 76 -5.63 3.91 -5.12
C ASN A 76 -4.21 3.43 -4.79
N SER A 77 -3.28 4.36 -4.56
CA SER A 77 -1.91 4.02 -4.17
C SER A 77 -1.84 3.42 -2.76
N LEU A 78 -2.63 3.92 -1.81
CA LEU A 78 -2.77 3.33 -0.48
C LEU A 78 -3.38 1.92 -0.55
N SER A 79 -4.39 1.74 -1.38
CA SER A 79 -5.04 0.45 -1.58
C SER A 79 -4.08 -0.58 -2.19
N ILE A 80 -3.46 -0.25 -3.33
CA ILE A 80 -2.68 -1.22 -4.12
C ILE A 80 -1.23 -1.30 -3.66
N SER A 81 -0.56 -0.16 -3.47
CA SER A 81 0.89 -0.11 -3.24
C SER A 81 1.27 -0.21 -1.76
N TRP A 82 0.39 0.24 -0.86
CA TRP A 82 0.57 0.05 0.57
C TRP A 82 -0.14 -1.23 1.05
N LEU A 83 -1.47 -1.23 1.14
CA LEU A 83 -2.23 -2.31 1.78
C LEU A 83 -2.08 -3.65 1.04
N GLY A 84 -2.30 -3.65 -0.28
CA GLY A 84 -2.24 -4.85 -1.10
C GLY A 84 -0.88 -5.54 -1.13
N LYS A 85 0.19 -4.84 -0.71
CA LYS A 85 1.57 -5.36 -0.66
C LYS A 85 2.06 -5.62 0.77
N LEU A 86 1.24 -5.43 1.80
CA LEU A 86 1.58 -5.88 3.15
C LEU A 86 1.49 -7.40 3.25
N ASN A 87 2.45 -8.00 3.92
CA ASN A 87 2.50 -9.42 4.22
C ASN A 87 2.38 -9.63 5.74
N PHE A 88 1.45 -10.49 6.15
CA PHE A 88 1.18 -10.81 7.55
C PHE A 88 1.66 -12.20 7.98
N ASP A 89 2.33 -12.96 7.13
CA ASP A 89 2.79 -14.34 7.39
C ASP A 89 3.68 -14.44 8.63
N ARG A 90 4.55 -13.44 8.85
CA ARG A 90 5.43 -13.37 10.02
C ARG A 90 4.69 -13.02 11.30
N ASN A 91 3.58 -12.31 11.20
CA ASN A 91 2.78 -11.91 12.34
C ASN A 91 1.27 -11.86 12.03
N PRO A 92 0.63 -13.03 11.94
CA PRO A 92 -0.77 -13.12 11.51
C PRO A 92 -1.74 -12.46 12.48
N ILE A 93 -1.35 -12.26 13.74
CA ILE A 93 -2.20 -11.63 14.76
C ILE A 93 -2.47 -10.16 14.41
N LEU A 94 -1.50 -9.46 13.80
CA LEU A 94 -1.67 -8.07 13.40
C LEU A 94 -2.68 -7.88 12.26
N PHE A 95 -2.94 -8.91 11.47
CA PHE A 95 -4.02 -8.86 10.47
C PHE A 95 -5.38 -8.61 11.13
N ASN A 96 -5.66 -9.28 12.26
CA ASN A 96 -6.90 -9.10 13.02
C ASN A 96 -7.01 -7.73 13.70
N SER A 97 -5.94 -6.93 13.63
CA SER A 97 -5.89 -5.58 14.18
C SER A 97 -6.08 -4.51 13.10
N LEU A 98 -6.27 -4.90 11.84
CA LEU A 98 -6.67 -3.97 10.79
C LEU A 98 -8.05 -3.39 11.10
N PRO A 99 -8.26 -2.09 10.89
CA PRO A 99 -9.59 -1.51 10.82
C PRO A 99 -10.46 -2.25 9.79
N ALA A 100 -11.74 -2.47 10.12
CA ALA A 100 -12.63 -3.33 9.34
C ALA A 100 -12.74 -2.95 7.85
N LYS A 101 -12.57 -1.66 7.53
CA LYS A 101 -12.52 -1.16 6.15
C LYS A 101 -11.28 -1.67 5.41
N LEU A 102 -10.12 -1.54 6.04
CA LEU A 102 -8.85 -2.01 5.48
C LEU A 102 -8.77 -3.53 5.40
N GLU A 103 -9.31 -4.25 6.39
CA GLU A 103 -9.38 -5.72 6.36
C GLU A 103 -10.17 -6.22 5.15
N LYS A 104 -11.37 -5.68 4.93
CA LYS A 104 -12.23 -6.04 3.77
C LYS A 104 -11.54 -5.73 2.45
N LEU A 105 -10.90 -4.56 2.36
CA LEU A 105 -10.17 -4.15 1.17
C LEU A 105 -8.97 -5.07 0.91
N TYR A 106 -8.22 -5.44 1.94
CA TYR A 106 -7.12 -6.39 1.82
C TYR A 106 -7.59 -7.74 1.28
N ILE A 107 -8.64 -8.32 1.87
CA ILE A 107 -9.20 -9.59 1.43
C ILE A 107 -9.65 -9.51 -0.03
N HIS A 108 -10.32 -8.41 -0.40
CA HIS A 108 -10.72 -8.17 -1.79
C HIS A 108 -9.51 -8.18 -2.73
N LEU A 109 -8.46 -7.42 -2.41
CA LEU A 109 -7.24 -7.35 -3.21
C LEU A 109 -6.54 -8.70 -3.36
N GLN A 110 -6.43 -9.48 -2.27
CA GLN A 110 -5.84 -10.83 -2.34
C GLN A 110 -6.67 -11.78 -3.22
N ASN A 111 -8.00 -11.66 -3.18
CA ASN A 111 -8.87 -12.41 -4.08
C ASN A 111 -8.69 -11.98 -5.53
N GLU A 112 -8.47 -10.69 -5.83
CA GLU A 112 -8.18 -10.24 -7.19
C GLU A 112 -6.80 -10.73 -7.67
N TYR A 113 -5.77 -10.68 -6.82
CA TYR A 113 -4.41 -11.12 -7.18
C TYR A 113 -4.27 -12.63 -7.35
N SER A 114 -5.13 -13.42 -6.71
CA SER A 114 -5.15 -14.88 -6.84
C SER A 114 -5.96 -15.39 -8.03
N LYS A 115 -6.68 -14.51 -8.75
CA LYS A 115 -7.40 -14.93 -9.95
C LYS A 115 -6.41 -15.38 -11.04
N PRO A 116 -6.67 -16.52 -11.70
CA PRO A 116 -5.89 -16.93 -12.85
C PRO A 116 -6.02 -15.87 -13.95
N LEU A 117 -4.95 -15.64 -14.71
CA LEU A 117 -4.99 -14.79 -15.88
C LEU A 117 -6.13 -15.23 -16.81
N ASP A 118 -6.81 -14.26 -17.41
CA ASP A 118 -7.77 -14.54 -18.46
C ASP A 118 -7.11 -15.40 -19.54
N LYS A 119 -7.82 -16.44 -19.98
CA LYS A 119 -7.29 -17.42 -20.93
C LYS A 119 -6.74 -16.75 -22.19
N LYS A 120 -7.36 -15.68 -22.69
CA LYS A 120 -6.87 -14.95 -23.87
C LYS A 120 -5.55 -14.24 -23.61
N VAL A 121 -5.38 -13.68 -22.41
CA VAL A 121 -4.11 -13.04 -22.01
C VAL A 121 -3.04 -14.10 -21.82
N SER A 122 -3.38 -15.24 -21.22
CA SER A 122 -2.46 -16.37 -21.09
C SER A 122 -2.03 -16.92 -22.45
N ASP A 123 -2.96 -17.11 -23.38
CA ASP A 123 -2.67 -17.61 -24.73
C ASP A 123 -1.79 -16.62 -25.50
N PHE A 124 -2.06 -15.31 -25.40
CA PHE A 124 -1.25 -14.25 -26.00
C PHE A 124 0.20 -14.23 -25.46
N LEU A 125 0.39 -14.30 -24.14
CA LEU A 125 1.73 -14.32 -23.54
C LEU A 125 2.52 -15.57 -23.95
N ASN A 126 1.84 -16.72 -24.04
CA ASN A 126 2.46 -17.98 -24.48
C ASN A 126 2.89 -17.92 -25.95
N ASP A 127 2.16 -17.21 -26.81
CA ASP A 127 2.53 -17.07 -28.21
C ASP A 127 3.72 -16.12 -28.39
N ILE A 128 3.80 -15.02 -27.64
CA ILE A 128 5.00 -14.14 -27.62
C ILE A 128 6.23 -14.91 -27.14
N ALA A 129 6.08 -15.75 -26.11
CA ALA A 129 7.19 -16.53 -25.57
C ALA A 129 7.74 -17.58 -26.58
N LYS A 130 6.89 -18.10 -27.47
CA LYS A 130 7.30 -19.05 -28.54
C LYS A 130 7.99 -18.37 -29.72
N ASP A 131 7.64 -17.11 -30.01
CA ASP A 131 8.24 -16.33 -31.10
C ASP A 131 9.61 -15.73 -30.74
N SER A 132 10.07 -15.95 -29.50
CA SER A 132 11.35 -15.44 -28.97
C SER A 132 12.50 -16.47 -29.01
N ASP A 133 12.23 -17.70 -29.48
CA ASP A 133 13.21 -18.78 -29.75
C ASP A 133 13.49 -18.90 -31.26
#